data_AF-A0A969WJK5-F1
#
_entry.id   AF-A0A969WJK5-F1
#
_cell.length_a   1.000
_cell.length_b   1.000
_cell.length_c   1.000
_cell.angle_alpha   90.00
_cell.angle_beta   90.00
_cell.angle_gamma   90.00
#
_symmetry.space_group_name_H-M   'P 1'
#
loop_
_entity.id
_entity.type
_entity.pdbx_description
1 polymer ?
#
loop_
_entity_poly.entity_id
_entity_poly.type
_entity_poly.pdbx_seq_one_letter_code
_entity_poly.pdbx_strand_id
1 'polypeptide(L)'
;MTTITIREKTTSKRWRGFGNLLRKELGGFWRTRSWMIHLLLYLLLVNGLIAFDAWDTKQAGGASSEVFVSFFAFHALFVMAGVIISAQGSIVGERQDGTAAWILSKPVSRGAFLLSKLTALGGSFFIVGVLVPVIRRK
;
A
#
# COMPACT_ATOMS: atom_id res chain seq x y z
N MET A 1 -41.84 31.68 -5.06
CA MET A 1 -41.12 31.04 -3.94
C MET A 1 -40.82 29.61 -4.36
N THR A 2 -39.62 29.35 -4.87
CA THR A 2 -39.29 28.09 -5.58
C THR A 2 -38.51 27.18 -4.63
N THR A 3 -39.15 26.13 -4.14
CA THR A 3 -38.54 25.17 -3.20
C THR A 3 -37.61 24.24 -3.97
N ILE A 4 -36.29 24.43 -3.81
CA ILE A 4 -35.28 23.55 -4.38
C ILE A 4 -35.22 22.28 -3.53
N THR A 5 -35.76 21.18 -4.04
CA THR A 5 -35.65 19.85 -3.41
C THR A 5 -34.27 19.28 -3.69
N ILE A 6 -33.36 19.39 -2.73
CA ILE A 6 -32.05 18.72 -2.82
C ILE A 6 -32.29 17.22 -2.64
N ARG A 7 -32.26 16.49 -3.76
CA ARG A 7 -32.34 15.03 -3.78
C ARG A 7 -31.06 14.46 -3.13
N GLU A 8 -31.14 14.12 -1.85
CA GLU A 8 -30.03 13.46 -1.15
C GLU A 8 -29.74 12.13 -1.84
N LYS A 9 -28.59 12.04 -2.53
CA LYS A 9 -28.14 10.79 -3.13
C LYS A 9 -27.80 9.86 -1.96
N THR A 10 -28.60 8.83 -1.77
CA THR A 10 -28.46 7.81 -0.72
C THR A 10 -27.26 6.88 -0.96
N THR A 11 -26.07 7.43 -1.19
CA THR A 11 -24.85 6.65 -0.93
C THR A 11 -24.88 6.33 0.56
N SER A 12 -25.02 5.04 0.88
CA SER A 12 -25.06 4.57 2.26
C SER A 12 -24.01 5.31 3.10
N LYS A 13 -24.44 5.85 4.25
CA LYS A 13 -23.66 6.71 5.16
C LYS A 13 -22.23 6.19 5.42
N ARG A 14 -22.04 4.87 5.30
CA ARG A 14 -20.78 4.15 5.50
C ARG A 14 -19.68 4.44 4.46
N TRP A 15 -20.01 4.68 3.18
CA TRP A 15 -19.00 4.79 2.10
C TRP A 15 -18.84 6.20 1.52
N ARG A 16 -19.51 7.19 2.11
CA ARG A 16 -19.49 8.58 1.64
C ARG A 16 -18.06 9.13 1.62
N GLY A 17 -17.59 9.52 0.43
CA GLY A 17 -16.26 10.12 0.22
C GLY A 17 -15.12 9.13 -0.05
N PHE A 18 -15.36 7.81 -0.01
CA PHE A 18 -14.30 6.79 -0.18
C PHE A 18 -13.54 6.92 -1.50
N GLY A 19 -14.22 7.04 -2.65
CA GLY A 19 -13.56 7.10 -3.95
C GLY A 19 -12.63 8.30 -4.11
N ASN A 20 -13.01 9.46 -3.57
CA ASN A 20 -12.18 10.67 -3.61
C ASN A 20 -10.93 10.51 -2.74
N LEU A 21 -11.10 9.95 -1.54
CA LEU A 21 -9.99 9.66 -0.63
C LEU A 21 -9.05 8.62 -1.25
N LEU A 22 -9.58 7.52 -1.78
CA LEU A 22 -8.79 6.46 -2.41
C LEU A 22 -7.95 7.00 -3.58
N ARG A 23 -8.55 7.83 -4.44
CA ARG A 23 -7.83 8.47 -5.55
C ARG A 23 -6.71 9.39 -5.05
N LYS A 24 -6.93 10.13 -3.96
CA LYS A 24 -5.91 10.98 -3.33
C LYS A 24 -4.77 10.14 -2.75
N GLU A 25 -5.06 9.07 -2.03
CA GLU A 25 -4.05 8.18 -1.45
C GLU A 25 -3.23 7.45 -2.53
N LEU A 26 -3.89 6.91 -3.56
CA LEU A 26 -3.22 6.32 -4.72
C LEU A 26 -2.36 7.35 -5.45
N GLY A 27 -2.86 8.58 -5.64
CA GLY A 27 -2.09 9.66 -6.23
C GLY A 27 -0.82 10.00 -5.43
N GLY A 28 -0.91 9.98 -4.09
CA GLY A 28 0.22 10.22 -3.22
C GLY A 28 1.36 9.20 -3.38
N PHE A 29 1.02 7.93 -3.61
CA PHE A 29 2.03 6.88 -3.85
C PHE A 29 2.53 6.84 -5.30
N TRP A 30 1.61 6.85 -6.27
CA TRP A 30 1.92 6.61 -7.69
C TRP A 30 2.41 7.86 -8.45
N ARG A 31 2.03 9.07 -8.04
CA ARG A 31 2.52 10.31 -8.69
C ARG A 31 3.80 10.85 -8.09
N THR A 32 4.24 10.30 -6.95
CA THR A 32 5.51 10.67 -6.31
C THR A 32 6.60 9.66 -6.67
N ARG A 33 7.85 9.96 -6.31
CA ARG A 33 8.98 9.02 -6.49
C ARG A 33 8.94 7.84 -5.51
N SER A 34 7.99 7.83 -4.57
CA SER A 34 7.88 6.81 -3.53
C SER A 34 7.75 5.40 -4.11
N TRP A 35 6.91 5.20 -5.14
CA TRP A 35 6.76 3.88 -5.75
C TRP A 35 8.06 3.38 -6.40
N MET A 36 8.85 4.28 -6.99
CA MET A 36 10.13 3.93 -7.62
C MET A 36 11.16 3.52 -6.56
N ILE A 37 11.24 4.25 -5.45
CA ILE A 37 12.16 3.94 -4.35
C ILE A 37 11.81 2.58 -3.74
N HIS A 38 10.52 2.33 -3.46
CA HIS A 38 10.09 1.04 -2.95
C HIS A 38 10.36 -0.07 -3.96
N LEU A 39 10.06 0.14 -5.25
CA LEU A 39 10.36 -0.84 -6.29
C LEU A 39 11.85 -1.18 -6.34
N LEU A 40 12.72 -0.17 -6.30
CA LEU A 40 14.16 -0.37 -6.29
C LEU A 40 14.62 -1.11 -5.03
N LEU A 41 14.09 -0.75 -3.85
CA LEU A 41 14.37 -1.45 -2.60
C LEU A 41 13.94 -2.93 -2.65
N TYR A 42 12.74 -3.24 -3.16
CA TYR A 42 12.29 -4.62 -3.30
C TYR A 42 13.11 -5.41 -4.33
N LEU A 43 13.48 -4.78 -5.44
CA LEU A 43 14.32 -5.41 -6.47
C LEU A 43 15.75 -5.66 -5.99
N LEU A 44 16.35 -4.72 -5.27
CA LEU A 44 17.74 -4.86 -4.82
C LEU A 44 17.82 -5.69 -3.53
N LEU A 45 17.09 -5.28 -2.51
CA LEU A 45 17.26 -5.81 -1.16
C LEU A 45 16.55 -7.15 -1.01
N VAL A 46 15.25 -7.22 -1.31
CA VAL A 46 14.48 -8.46 -1.10
C VAL A 46 14.85 -9.51 -2.16
N ASN A 47 14.81 -9.15 -3.45
CA ASN A 47 15.16 -10.12 -4.49
C ASN A 47 16.65 -10.47 -4.51
N GLY A 48 17.54 -9.53 -4.16
CA GLY A 48 18.97 -9.81 -4.04
C GLY A 48 19.28 -10.80 -2.91
N LEU A 49 18.66 -10.61 -1.73
CA LEU A 49 18.82 -11.55 -0.61
C LEU A 49 18.30 -12.95 -0.96
N ILE A 50 17.15 -13.06 -1.64
CA ILE A 50 16.64 -14.36 -2.09
C ILE A 50 17.54 -15.00 -3.15
N ALA A 51 18.08 -14.21 -4.08
CA ALA A 51 18.99 -14.74 -5.09
C ALA A 51 20.29 -15.27 -4.45
N PHE A 52 20.79 -14.57 -3.43
CA PHE A 52 21.93 -15.00 -2.64
C PHE A 52 21.61 -16.29 -1.85
N ASP A 53 20.49 -16.34 -1.14
CA ASP A 53 20.00 -17.52 -0.43
C ASP A 53 19.89 -18.73 -1.40
N ALA A 54 19.26 -18.54 -2.56
CA ALA A 54 19.15 -19.58 -3.57
C ALA A 54 20.49 -20.08 -4.10
N TRP A 55 21.47 -19.18 -4.24
CA TRP A 55 22.82 -19.54 -4.65
C TRP A 55 23.52 -20.37 -3.57
N ASP A 56 23.44 -19.95 -2.31
CA ASP A 56 24.06 -20.61 -1.17
C ASP A 56 23.44 -21.99 -0.91
N THR A 57 22.10 -22.09 -0.88
CA THR A 57 21.38 -23.37 -0.73
C THR A 57 21.76 -24.35 -1.84
N LYS A 58 21.88 -23.88 -3.09
CA LYS A 58 22.29 -24.72 -4.21
C LYS A 58 23.72 -25.24 -4.04
N GLN A 59 24.65 -24.40 -3.56
CA GLN A 59 26.04 -24.79 -3.30
C GLN A 59 26.14 -25.81 -2.15
N ALA A 60 25.29 -25.68 -1.14
CA ALA A 60 25.21 -26.60 0.00
C ALA A 60 24.50 -27.93 -0.33
N GLY A 61 23.94 -28.10 -1.53
CA GLY A 61 23.14 -29.27 -1.90
C GLY A 61 21.75 -29.31 -1.25
N GLY A 62 21.26 -28.16 -0.76
CA GLY A 62 19.97 -28.02 -0.11
C GLY A 62 18.79 -28.08 -1.08
N ALA A 63 17.59 -28.24 -0.52
CA ALA A 63 16.37 -28.40 -1.32
C ALA A 63 15.81 -27.05 -1.78
N SER A 64 15.19 -27.02 -2.97
CA SER A 64 14.49 -25.82 -3.46
C SER A 64 13.36 -25.36 -2.54
N SER A 65 12.77 -26.28 -1.76
CA SER A 65 11.76 -25.97 -0.76
C SER A 65 12.25 -25.00 0.33
N GLU A 66 13.53 -25.04 0.67
CA GLU A 66 14.13 -24.13 1.68
C GLU A 66 14.09 -22.68 1.16
N VAL A 67 14.55 -22.48 -0.08
CA VAL A 67 14.50 -21.19 -0.77
C VAL A 67 13.05 -20.69 -0.93
N PHE A 68 12.10 -21.59 -1.17
CA PHE A 68 10.67 -21.23 -1.23
C PHE A 68 10.16 -20.71 0.12
N VAL A 69 10.52 -21.35 1.24
CA VAL A 69 10.15 -20.91 2.58
C VAL A 69 10.77 -19.55 2.89
N SER A 70 12.08 -19.39 2.63
CA SER A 70 12.79 -18.11 2.78
C SER A 70 12.15 -17.01 1.93
N PHE A 71 11.78 -17.32 0.68
CA PHE A 71 11.10 -16.38 -0.21
C PHE A 71 9.84 -15.79 0.44
N PHE A 72 8.95 -16.64 0.96
CA PHE A 72 7.73 -16.19 1.61
C PHE A 72 8.02 -15.44 2.92
N ALA A 73 8.96 -15.93 3.73
CA ALA A 73 9.32 -15.30 5.00
C ALA A 73 9.85 -13.87 4.80
N PHE A 74 10.83 -13.69 3.89
CA PHE A 74 11.40 -12.37 3.62
C PHE A 74 10.39 -11.45 2.94
N HIS A 75 9.60 -11.92 1.97
CA HIS A 75 8.57 -11.07 1.34
C HIS A 75 7.52 -10.64 2.36
N ALA A 76 7.03 -11.56 3.20
CA ALA A 76 6.07 -11.21 4.25
C ALA A 76 6.64 -10.15 5.20
N LEU A 77 7.88 -10.32 5.67
CA LEU A 77 8.51 -9.36 6.58
C LEU A 77 8.67 -7.98 5.94
N PHE A 78 9.33 -7.89 4.79
CA PHE A 78 9.67 -6.61 4.17
C PHE A 78 8.44 -5.89 3.60
N VAL A 79 7.52 -6.61 2.95
CA VAL A 79 6.27 -6.04 2.43
C VAL A 79 5.43 -5.45 3.55
N MET A 80 5.25 -6.21 4.64
CA MET A 80 4.47 -5.73 5.78
C MET A 80 5.13 -4.53 6.47
N ALA A 81 6.45 -4.57 6.66
CA ALA A 81 7.19 -3.44 7.22
C ALA A 81 7.01 -2.17 6.36
N GLY A 82 7.15 -2.29 5.03
CA GLY A 82 6.96 -1.16 4.11
C GLY A 82 5.55 -0.58 4.17
N VAL A 83 4.51 -1.43 4.22
CA VAL A 83 3.11 -1.01 4.38
C VAL A 83 2.91 -0.26 5.69
N ILE A 84 3.38 -0.81 6.82
CA ILE A 84 3.20 -0.22 8.15
C ILE A 84 3.89 1.13 8.23
N ILE A 85 5.16 1.22 7.84
CA ILE A 85 5.95 2.45 7.90
C ILE A 85 5.31 3.54 7.02
N SER A 86 4.88 3.20 5.81
CA SER A 86 4.23 4.15 4.91
C SER A 86 2.86 4.60 5.41
N ALA A 87 2.08 3.68 5.99
CA ALA A 87 0.79 4.00 6.58
C ALA A 87 0.96 4.95 7.77
N GLN A 88 1.88 4.65 8.68
CA GLN A 88 2.21 5.50 9.81
C GLN A 88 2.68 6.88 9.36
N GLY A 89 3.61 6.96 8.40
CA GLY A 89 4.07 8.22 7.83
C GLY A 89 2.92 9.06 7.26
N SER A 90 1.99 8.43 6.52
CA SER A 90 0.83 9.14 5.96
C SER A 90 -0.13 9.67 7.02
N ILE A 91 -0.37 8.90 8.10
CA ILE A 91 -1.30 9.27 9.17
C ILE A 91 -0.69 10.35 10.07
N VAL A 92 0.59 10.18 10.43
CA VAL A 92 1.31 11.14 11.26
C VAL A 92 1.48 12.47 10.54
N GLY A 93 1.84 12.45 9.24
CA GLY A 93 1.94 13.66 8.43
C GLY A 93 0.63 14.43 8.37
N GLU A 94 -0.49 13.76 8.09
CA GLU A 94 -1.81 14.42 8.05
C GLU A 94 -2.26 14.97 9.41
N ARG A 95 -1.83 14.34 10.50
CA ARG A 95 -2.07 14.83 11.84
C ARG A 95 -1.26 16.10 12.12
N GLN A 96 0.02 16.13 11.74
CA GLN A 96 0.90 17.28 11.92
C GLN A 96 0.47 18.48 11.07
N ASP A 97 0.03 18.22 9.83
CA ASP A 97 -0.41 19.26 8.90
C ASP A 97 -1.82 19.79 9.21
N GLY A 98 -2.53 19.20 10.17
CA GLY A 98 -3.93 19.53 10.49
C GLY A 98 -4.95 19.13 9.41
N THR A 99 -4.48 18.54 8.30
CA THR A 99 -5.33 18.13 7.17
C THR A 99 -6.31 17.03 7.56
N ALA A 100 -5.95 16.15 8.50
CA ALA A 100 -6.87 15.15 9.04
C ALA A 100 -8.12 15.78 9.67
N ALA A 101 -7.96 16.85 10.46
CA ALA A 101 -9.06 17.57 11.08
C ALA A 101 -9.95 18.25 10.03
N TRP A 102 -9.35 18.83 8.99
CA TRP A 102 -10.08 19.44 7.88
C TRP A 102 -10.82 18.42 6.99
N ILE A 103 -10.27 17.21 6.79
CA ILE A 103 -10.96 16.15 6.04
C ILE A 103 -12.17 15.64 6.82
N LEU A 104 -12.03 15.48 8.14
CA LEU A 104 -13.09 14.94 9.00
C LEU A 104 -14.18 15.96 9.35
N SER A 105 -13.98 17.24 9.10
CA SER A 105 -15.05 18.26 9.21
C SER A 105 -16.03 18.20 8.03
N LYS A 106 -15.66 17.54 6.92
CA LYS A 106 -16.52 17.30 5.76
C LYS A 106 -17.41 16.08 6.00
N PRO A 107 -18.52 15.91 5.25
CA PRO A 107 -19.39 14.73 5.35
C PRO A 107 -18.72 13.48 4.75
N VAL A 108 -17.60 13.04 5.33
CA VAL A 108 -16.82 11.85 4.96
C VAL A 108 -16.89 10.87 6.14
N SER A 109 -17.08 9.58 5.86
CA SER A 109 -17.12 8.59 6.93
C SER A 109 -15.71 8.28 7.45
N ARG A 110 -15.55 8.09 8.76
CA ARG A 110 -14.28 7.67 9.37
C ARG A 110 -13.81 6.32 8.82
N GLY A 111 -14.75 5.41 8.54
CA GLY A 111 -14.47 4.13 7.90
C GLY A 111 -13.90 4.29 6.49
N ALA A 112 -14.49 5.19 5.68
CA ALA A 112 -13.97 5.49 4.34
C ALA A 112 -12.56 6.07 4.38
N PHE A 113 -12.27 6.93 5.37
CA PHE A 113 -10.93 7.46 5.60
C PHE A 113 -9.91 6.33 5.85
N LEU A 114 -10.16 5.44 6.81
CA LEU A 114 -9.23 4.35 7.12
C LEU A 114 -9.12 3.32 5.98
N LEU A 115 -10.25 2.91 5.40
CA LEU A 115 -10.28 1.95 4.29
C LEU A 115 -9.52 2.48 3.07
N SER A 116 -9.63 3.78 2.77
CA SER A 116 -8.92 4.35 1.63
C SER A 116 -7.41 4.23 1.76
N LYS A 117 -6.86 4.44 2.96
CA LYS A 117 -5.43 4.26 3.26
C LYS A 117 -5.01 2.81 3.14
N LEU A 118 -5.78 1.90 3.76
CA LEU A 118 -5.50 0.47 3.75
C LEU A 118 -5.50 -0.08 2.32
N THR A 119 -6.55 0.21 1.53
CA THR A 119 -6.66 -0.28 0.16
C THR A 119 -5.60 0.36 -0.76
N ALA A 120 -5.35 1.66 -0.64
CA ALA A 120 -4.35 2.33 -1.48
C ALA A 120 -2.93 1.84 -1.18
N LEU A 121 -2.51 1.87 0.09
CA LEU A 121 -1.15 1.48 0.47
C LEU A 121 -0.97 -0.03 0.33
N GLY A 122 -1.88 -0.83 0.89
CA GLY A 122 -1.81 -2.30 0.79
C GLY A 122 -1.79 -2.76 -0.68
N GLY A 123 -2.68 -2.22 -1.52
CA GLY A 123 -2.70 -2.54 -2.94
C GLY A 123 -1.44 -2.11 -3.68
N SER A 124 -0.91 -0.92 -3.37
CA SER A 124 0.29 -0.41 -4.03
C SER A 124 1.55 -1.21 -3.67
N PHE A 125 1.71 -1.56 -2.39
CA PHE A 125 2.82 -2.40 -1.93
C PHE A 125 2.72 -3.83 -2.43
N PHE A 126 1.50 -4.39 -2.53
CA PHE A 126 1.30 -5.68 -3.15
C PHE A 126 1.73 -5.67 -4.63
N ILE A 127 1.36 -4.63 -5.37
CA ILE A 127 1.77 -4.48 -6.78
C ILE A 127 3.30 -4.37 -6.89
N VAL A 128 3.91 -3.47 -6.13
CA VAL A 128 5.34 -3.17 -6.24
C VAL A 128 6.23 -4.28 -5.67
N GLY A 129 5.88 -4.83 -4.51
CA GLY A 129 6.70 -5.79 -3.78
C GLY A 129 6.48 -7.24 -4.20
N VAL A 130 5.33 -7.58 -4.79
CA VAL A 130 4.99 -8.96 -5.15
C VAL A 130 4.71 -9.10 -6.64
N LEU A 131 3.72 -8.40 -7.19
CA LEU A 131 3.30 -8.63 -8.58
C LEU A 131 4.36 -8.26 -9.61
N VAL A 132 4.98 -7.07 -9.48
CA VAL A 132 5.98 -6.60 -10.46
C VAL A 132 7.22 -7.51 -10.51
N PRO A 133 7.83 -7.92 -9.38
CA PRO A 133 8.92 -8.88 -9.38
C PRO A 133 8.53 -10.24 -9.95
N VAL A 134 7.32 -10.73 -9.63
CA VAL A 134 6.84 -12.04 -10.11
C VAL A 134 6.65 -12.05 -11.62
N ILE A 135 6.05 -11.00 -12.20
CA ILE A 135 5.83 -10.91 -13.66
C ILE A 135 7.17 -10.87 -14.40
N ARG A 136 8.21 -10.24 -13.83
CA ARG A 136 9.54 -10.17 -14.43
C ARG A 136 10.34 -11.48 -14.42
N ARG A 137 9.92 -12.48 -13.66
CA ARG A 137 10.61 -13.79 -13.59
C ARG A 137 10.12 -14.81 -14.62
N LYS A 138 9.14 -14.47 -15.46
CA LYS A 138 8.76 -15.26 -16.64
C LYS A 138 9.58 -14.86 -17.84
#